data_AF-A0A4S1WR00-F1
#
_entry.id   AF-A0A4S1WR00-F1
#
_cell.length_a   1.000
_cell.length_b   1.000
_cell.length_c   1.000
_cell.angle_alpha   90.00
_cell.angle_beta   90.00
_cell.angle_gamma   90.00
#
_symmetry.space_group_name_H-M   'P 1'
#
loop_
_entity.id
_entity.type
_entity.pdbx_description
1 polymer ?
#
loop_
_entity_poly.entity_id
_entity_poly.type
_entity_poly.pdbx_seq_one_letter_code
_entity_poly.pdbx_strand_id
1 'polypeptide(L)'
;MGRGLGNGTLTPHPDFAPASVDGIGVMLACGGDGRWLIEYRVHGGDALVAPALAPPQRTDELWKRTCFELFVKPAESDGYYEFNFSPSGQWAAYRFTGYRDGMADLPLVTPAIEWWGGEMRAAVDLSGLPDGDWCVGVTAVIEEEGGKRSFWSLAHPPGQPDFHHEAGFAWEVPAAARE
;
A
#
# COMPACT_ATOMS: atom_id res chain seq x y z
N MET A 1 15.47 -2.41 -16.88
CA MET A 1 14.86 -3.49 -16.07
C MET A 1 14.94 -3.04 -14.63
N GLY A 2 13.82 -3.01 -13.90
CA GLY A 2 13.82 -2.63 -12.49
C GLY A 2 14.52 -3.66 -11.61
N ARG A 3 15.08 -3.23 -10.48
CA ARG A 3 15.71 -4.09 -9.48
C ARG A 3 14.64 -4.55 -8.49
N GLY A 4 14.53 -5.86 -8.27
CA GLY A 4 13.64 -6.40 -7.24
C GLY A 4 14.18 -6.04 -5.85
N LEU A 5 13.34 -5.40 -5.04
CA LEU A 5 13.62 -5.10 -3.62
C LEU A 5 13.27 -6.26 -2.70
N GLY A 6 12.43 -7.19 -3.18
CA GLY A 6 12.11 -8.45 -2.50
C GLY A 6 10.63 -8.79 -2.58
N ASN A 7 10.25 -9.84 -1.83
CA ASN A 7 8.87 -10.28 -1.68
C ASN A 7 8.47 -10.27 -0.20
N GLY A 8 7.21 -9.99 0.07
CA GLY A 8 6.59 -10.01 1.40
C GLY A 8 5.25 -10.74 1.36
N THR A 9 4.66 -10.94 2.53
CA THR A 9 3.32 -11.52 2.66
C THR A 9 2.55 -10.74 3.71
N LEU A 10 1.34 -10.31 3.37
CA LEU A 10 0.45 -9.66 4.32
C LEU A 10 -0.38 -10.72 5.04
N THR A 11 -0.62 -10.47 6.33
CA THR A 11 -1.50 -11.30 7.16
C THR A 11 -2.76 -10.53 7.52
N PRO A 12 -3.91 -11.20 7.71
CA PRO A 12 -5.13 -10.50 8.08
C PRO A 12 -5.06 -10.08 9.55
N HIS A 13 -5.68 -8.95 9.86
CA HIS A 13 -5.87 -8.52 11.23
C HIS A 13 -6.70 -9.57 11.98
N PRO A 14 -6.30 -10.00 13.19
CA PRO A 14 -6.93 -11.12 13.90
C PRO A 14 -8.43 -10.93 14.14
N ASP A 15 -8.86 -9.71 14.44
CA ASP A 15 -10.28 -9.39 14.71
C ASP A 15 -11.15 -9.25 13.45
N PHE A 16 -10.54 -9.24 12.26
CA PHE A 16 -11.22 -9.04 10.98
C PHE A 16 -10.89 -10.18 10.01
N ALA A 17 -11.13 -11.40 10.46
CA ALA A 17 -10.87 -12.62 9.69
C ALA A 17 -11.54 -12.54 8.31
N PRO A 18 -10.84 -12.84 7.20
CA PRO A 18 -11.39 -12.86 5.84
C PRO A 18 -12.44 -13.97 5.66
N ALA A 19 -13.21 -13.91 4.58
CA ALA A 19 -14.18 -14.96 4.22
C ALA A 19 -13.51 -16.11 3.46
N SER A 20 -12.77 -15.78 2.41
CA SER A 20 -12.22 -16.73 1.43
C SER A 20 -10.79 -16.40 0.99
N VAL A 21 -10.31 -15.18 1.25
CA VAL A 21 -8.89 -14.82 1.04
C VAL A 21 -8.04 -15.45 2.13
N ASP A 22 -6.96 -16.14 1.74
CA ASP A 22 -6.07 -16.83 2.67
C ASP A 22 -4.66 -16.22 2.78
N GLY A 23 -4.32 -15.30 1.87
CA GLY A 23 -3.04 -14.60 1.89
C GLY A 23 -2.96 -13.49 0.84
N ILE A 24 -2.04 -12.56 1.04
CA ILE A 24 -1.67 -11.57 0.01
C ILE A 24 -0.15 -11.54 -0.13
N GLY A 25 0.36 -11.98 -1.27
CA GLY A 25 1.77 -11.82 -1.64
C GLY A 25 2.04 -10.41 -2.13
N VAL A 26 3.21 -9.88 -1.80
CA VAL A 26 3.65 -8.55 -2.24
C VAL A 26 5.03 -8.66 -2.88
N MET A 27 5.26 -7.94 -3.98
CA MET A 27 6.57 -7.72 -4.55
C MET A 27 6.83 -6.22 -4.69
N LEU A 28 8.03 -5.80 -4.30
CA LEU A 28 8.52 -4.44 -4.52
C LEU A 28 9.67 -4.46 -5.51
N ALA A 29 9.69 -3.51 -6.43
CA ALA A 29 10.81 -3.24 -7.31
C ALA A 29 10.96 -1.73 -7.53
N CYS A 30 12.19 -1.29 -7.73
CA CYS A 30 12.49 0.11 -8.07
C CYS A 30 13.38 0.20 -9.31
N GLY A 31 13.23 1.27 -10.06
CA GLY A 31 14.19 1.73 -11.06
C GLY A 31 15.09 2.83 -10.48
N GLY A 32 16.31 2.96 -11.01
CA GLY A 32 17.24 4.02 -10.60
C GLY A 32 16.81 5.45 -11.01
N ASP A 33 15.60 5.62 -11.54
CA ASP A 33 14.97 6.91 -11.85
C ASP A 33 13.88 7.29 -10.82
N GLY A 34 13.80 6.57 -9.69
CA GLY A 34 12.83 6.83 -8.64
C GLY A 34 11.44 6.26 -8.91
N ARG A 35 11.23 5.54 -10.02
CA ARG A 35 9.97 4.81 -10.29
C ARG A 35 9.95 3.49 -9.54
N TRP A 36 8.86 3.25 -8.86
CA TRP A 36 8.61 2.01 -8.12
C TRP A 36 7.48 1.24 -8.77
N LEU A 37 7.61 -0.08 -8.75
CA LEU A 37 6.55 -1.01 -9.07
C LEU A 37 6.24 -1.80 -7.80
N ILE A 38 4.98 -1.80 -7.42
CA ILE A 38 4.44 -2.67 -6.38
C ILE A 38 3.40 -3.60 -6.99
N GLU A 39 3.51 -4.88 -6.68
CA GLU A 39 2.54 -5.91 -7.07
C GLU A 39 1.95 -6.55 -5.82
N TYR A 40 0.63 -6.68 -5.80
CA TYR A 40 -0.14 -7.39 -4.80
C TYR A 40 -0.83 -8.55 -5.47
N ARG A 41 -0.66 -9.76 -4.92
CA ARG A 41 -1.36 -10.96 -5.37
C ARG A 41 -2.20 -11.50 -4.23
N VAL A 42 -3.50 -11.36 -4.38
CA VAL A 42 -4.49 -11.91 -3.45
C VAL A 42 -4.68 -13.39 -3.77
N HIS A 43 -4.54 -14.24 -2.76
CA HIS A 43 -4.70 -15.69 -2.85
C HIS A 43 -6.06 -16.11 -2.27
N GLY A 44 -6.70 -17.08 -2.91
CA GLY A 44 -8.13 -17.36 -2.70
C GLY A 44 -9.01 -16.27 -3.31
N GLY A 45 -10.20 -16.05 -2.75
CA GLY A 45 -11.02 -14.88 -3.12
C GLY A 45 -11.82 -15.00 -4.42
N ASP A 46 -12.59 -16.09 -4.61
CA ASP A 46 -13.50 -16.22 -5.76
C ASP A 46 -14.58 -15.11 -5.80
N ALA A 47 -14.74 -14.35 -4.71
CA ALA A 47 -15.78 -13.36 -4.46
C ALA A 47 -15.24 -11.98 -4.04
N LEU A 48 -14.08 -11.56 -4.57
CA LEU A 48 -13.52 -10.23 -4.32
C LEU A 48 -14.43 -9.12 -4.89
N VAL A 49 -14.70 -8.11 -4.08
CA VAL A 49 -15.50 -6.94 -4.48
C VAL A 49 -14.57 -5.76 -4.76
N ALA A 50 -14.41 -5.42 -6.03
CA ALA A 50 -13.67 -4.24 -6.45
C ALA A 50 -14.62 -3.04 -6.67
N PRO A 51 -14.18 -1.80 -6.36
CA PRO A 51 -14.91 -0.61 -6.77
C PRO A 51 -15.02 -0.53 -8.30
N ALA A 52 -16.10 0.10 -8.79
CA ALA A 52 -16.31 0.29 -10.23
C ALA A 52 -15.17 1.11 -10.85
N LEU A 53 -14.76 0.77 -12.07
CA LEU A 53 -13.74 1.51 -12.81
C LEU A 53 -14.12 2.99 -12.94
N ALA A 54 -13.13 3.85 -12.76
CA ALA A 54 -13.26 5.29 -12.84
C ALA A 54 -12.02 5.88 -13.56
N PRO A 55 -12.11 7.11 -14.09
CA PRO A 55 -10.93 7.81 -14.58
C PRO A 55 -9.87 7.95 -13.47
N PRO A 56 -8.56 7.82 -13.79
CA PRO A 56 -7.51 8.02 -12.80
C PRO A 56 -7.54 9.44 -12.22
N GLN A 57 -7.87 9.55 -10.93
CA GLN A 57 -8.03 10.83 -10.24
C GLN A 57 -7.70 10.69 -8.75
N ARG A 58 -7.08 11.75 -8.19
CA ARG A 58 -6.93 11.90 -6.74
C ARG A 58 -8.31 11.84 -6.08
N THR A 59 -8.51 10.93 -5.13
CA THR A 59 -9.77 10.73 -4.42
C THR A 59 -9.49 10.30 -2.99
N ASP A 60 -10.13 10.96 -2.01
CA ASP A 60 -9.97 10.61 -0.60
C ASP A 60 -10.80 9.39 -0.21
N GLU A 61 -10.50 8.83 0.96
CA GLU A 61 -11.28 7.76 1.62
C GLU A 61 -11.40 6.45 0.82
N LEU A 62 -10.42 6.15 -0.04
CA LEU A 62 -10.39 4.93 -0.85
C LEU A 62 -10.40 3.65 0.00
N TRP A 63 -9.80 3.70 1.20
CA TRP A 63 -9.76 2.63 2.20
C TRP A 63 -11.15 2.13 2.66
N LYS A 64 -12.24 2.85 2.34
CA LYS A 64 -13.61 2.41 2.67
C LYS A 64 -14.03 1.16 1.90
N ARG A 65 -13.40 0.88 0.75
CA ARG A 65 -13.62 -0.28 -0.14
C ARG A 65 -12.30 -1.03 -0.33
N THR A 66 -12.27 -2.03 -1.21
CA THR A 66 -11.01 -2.68 -1.61
C THR A 66 -9.99 -1.64 -2.08
N CYS A 67 -8.85 -1.57 -1.38
CA CYS A 67 -7.79 -0.60 -1.60
C CYS A 67 -6.45 -1.19 -1.17
N PHE A 68 -5.38 -0.81 -1.85
CA PHE A 68 -4.02 -1.25 -1.57
C PHE A 68 -3.16 -0.03 -1.27
N GLU A 69 -2.31 -0.12 -0.26
CA GLU A 69 -1.59 1.06 0.23
C GLU A 69 -0.11 0.78 0.47
N LEU A 70 0.69 1.79 0.15
CA LEU A 70 2.12 1.84 0.41
C LEU A 70 2.40 2.99 1.38
N PHE A 71 3.14 2.71 2.43
CA PHE A 71 3.62 3.70 3.39
C PHE A 71 5.15 3.75 3.34
N VAL A 72 5.72 4.95 3.33
CA VAL A 72 7.18 5.15 3.30
C VAL A 72 7.56 6.08 4.43
N LYS A 73 8.36 5.58 5.38
CA LYS A 73 8.91 6.36 6.49
C LYS A 73 10.43 6.42 6.36
N PRO A 74 11.02 7.61 6.15
CA PRO A 74 12.48 7.77 6.26
C PRO A 74 12.95 7.41 7.68
N ALA A 75 14.04 6.65 7.81
CA ALA A 75 14.47 6.05 9.07
C ALA A 75 14.75 7.09 10.18
N GLU A 76 15.22 8.29 9.82
CA GLU A 76 15.54 9.38 10.75
C GLU A 76 14.41 10.43 10.85
N SER A 77 13.17 10.05 10.52
CA SER A 77 12.00 10.96 10.49
C SER A 77 10.83 10.41 11.31
N ASP A 78 10.14 11.31 12.02
CA ASP A 78 8.82 11.01 12.60
C ASP A 78 7.71 11.03 11.54
N GLY A 79 7.87 11.86 10.51
CA GLY A 79 6.95 11.97 9.38
C GLY A 79 7.10 10.82 8.39
N TYR A 80 6.02 10.55 7.67
CA TYR A 80 5.94 9.50 6.66
C TYR A 80 5.02 9.91 5.51
N TYR A 81 5.04 9.10 4.45
CA TYR A 81 4.25 9.28 3.24
C TYR A 81 3.32 8.10 3.05
N GLU A 82 2.14 8.36 2.54
CA GLU A 82 1.09 7.37 2.29
C GLU A 82 0.64 7.46 0.83
N PHE A 83 0.48 6.31 0.19
CA PHE A 83 -0.01 6.17 -1.17
C PHE A 83 -1.13 5.15 -1.20
N ASN A 84 -2.30 5.54 -1.69
CA ASN A 84 -3.48 4.68 -1.81
C ASN A 84 -3.72 4.37 -3.29
N PHE A 85 -3.99 3.11 -3.60
CA PHE A 85 -4.26 2.62 -4.94
C PHE A 85 -5.56 1.82 -4.94
N SER A 86 -6.59 2.33 -5.61
CA SER A 86 -7.87 1.64 -5.76
C SER A 86 -7.91 0.83 -7.06
N PRO A 87 -8.49 -0.38 -7.06
CA PRO A 87 -8.81 -1.11 -8.30
C PRO A 87 -9.64 -0.31 -9.31
N SER A 88 -10.33 0.76 -8.88
CA SER A 88 -11.04 1.67 -9.79
C SER A 88 -10.10 2.48 -10.70
N GLY A 89 -8.81 2.57 -10.38
CA GLY A 89 -7.84 3.48 -11.01
C GLY A 89 -7.69 4.82 -10.27
N GLN A 90 -8.54 5.10 -9.28
CA GLN A 90 -8.38 6.25 -8.40
C GLN A 90 -7.24 6.03 -7.41
N TRP A 91 -6.66 7.12 -6.94
CA TRP A 91 -5.48 7.09 -6.09
C TRP A 91 -5.50 8.24 -5.08
N ALA A 92 -4.67 8.16 -4.05
CA ALA A 92 -4.38 9.28 -3.17
C ALA A 92 -2.92 9.26 -2.72
N ALA A 93 -2.39 10.41 -2.33
CA ALA A 93 -1.04 10.48 -1.78
C ALA A 93 -0.95 11.60 -0.75
N TYR A 94 -0.47 11.27 0.45
CA TYR A 94 -0.40 12.17 1.58
C TYR A 94 0.99 12.18 2.19
N ARG A 95 1.33 13.29 2.82
CA ARG A 95 2.45 13.40 3.75
C ARG A 95 1.93 13.65 5.16
N PHE A 96 2.64 13.13 6.14
CA PHE A 96 2.38 13.32 7.55
C PHE A 96 3.63 13.83 8.25
N THR A 97 3.46 14.67 9.28
CA THR A 97 4.57 15.13 10.12
C THR A 97 4.87 14.20 11.28
N GLY A 98 3.95 13.29 11.58
CA GLY A 98 4.04 12.29 12.64
C GLY A 98 2.82 11.36 12.60
N TYR A 99 2.68 10.50 13.60
CA TYR A 99 1.57 9.54 13.69
C TYR A 99 0.20 10.22 13.58
N ARG A 100 -0.46 10.04 12.43
CA ARG A 100 -1.76 10.66 12.05
C ARG A 100 -1.80 12.19 12.23
N ASP A 101 -0.64 12.84 12.21
CA ASP A 101 -0.50 14.27 12.43
C ASP A 101 -0.03 15.01 11.17
N GLY A 102 -0.45 16.26 11.03
CA GLY A 102 -0.04 17.14 9.95
C GLY A 102 -0.31 16.62 8.53
N MET A 103 -1.38 15.83 8.36
CA MET A 103 -1.78 15.28 7.07
C MET A 103 -1.94 16.41 6.04
N ALA A 104 -1.24 16.28 4.92
CA ALA A 104 -1.37 17.18 3.79
C ALA A 104 -1.25 16.40 2.47
N ASP A 105 -1.88 16.91 1.41
CA ASP A 105 -1.70 16.36 0.08
C ASP A 105 -0.21 16.37 -0.31
N LEU A 106 0.27 15.23 -0.79
CA LEU A 106 1.57 15.11 -1.44
C LEU A 106 1.35 15.21 -2.97
N PRO A 107 1.87 16.25 -3.64
CA PRO A 107 1.84 16.30 -5.11
C PRO A 107 2.48 15.05 -5.71
N LEU A 108 1.76 14.39 -6.60
CA LEU A 108 2.18 13.12 -7.20
C LEU A 108 1.73 13.08 -8.65
N VAL A 109 2.62 12.63 -9.54
CA VAL A 109 2.25 12.29 -10.92
C VAL A 109 1.31 11.09 -10.88
N THR A 110 0.19 11.15 -11.61
CA THR A 110 -0.81 10.07 -11.65
C THR A 110 -0.14 8.70 -11.81
N PRO A 111 -0.28 7.80 -10.82
CA PRO A 111 0.28 6.46 -10.90
C PRO A 111 -0.45 5.64 -11.96
N ALA A 112 0.25 4.67 -12.56
CA ALA A 112 -0.39 3.67 -13.39
C ALA A 112 -0.87 2.53 -12.49
N ILE A 113 -2.16 2.25 -12.49
CA ILE A 113 -2.79 1.20 -11.68
C ILE A 113 -3.46 0.20 -12.60
N GLU A 114 -3.15 -1.08 -12.40
CA GLU A 114 -3.74 -2.19 -13.14
C GLU A 114 -4.31 -3.21 -12.16
N TRP A 115 -5.51 -3.73 -12.47
CA TRP A 115 -6.22 -4.72 -11.66
C TRP A 115 -6.79 -5.83 -12.53
N TRP A 116 -6.54 -7.07 -12.13
CA TRP A 116 -6.99 -8.27 -12.86
C TRP A 116 -7.81 -9.24 -12.00
N GLY A 117 -8.55 -8.73 -11.01
CA GLY A 117 -9.47 -9.56 -10.21
C GLY A 117 -8.78 -10.50 -9.21
N GLY A 118 -7.64 -10.09 -8.68
CA GLY A 118 -6.81 -10.89 -7.76
C GLY A 118 -5.34 -10.48 -7.79
N GLU A 119 -4.92 -9.78 -8.84
CA GLU A 119 -3.60 -9.16 -8.95
C GLU A 119 -3.77 -7.65 -9.15
N MET A 120 -3.07 -6.85 -8.34
CA MET A 120 -2.98 -5.40 -8.46
C MET A 120 -1.53 -5.00 -8.71
N ARG A 121 -1.27 -4.16 -9.72
CA ARG A 121 0.02 -3.49 -9.90
C ARG A 121 -0.15 -1.98 -9.88
N ALA A 122 0.72 -1.30 -9.12
CA ALA A 122 0.84 0.14 -9.17
C ALA A 122 2.28 0.54 -9.52
N ALA A 123 2.44 1.38 -10.54
CA ALA A 123 3.68 2.06 -10.84
C ALA A 123 3.59 3.52 -10.38
N VAL A 124 4.47 3.92 -9.47
CA VAL A 124 4.45 5.21 -8.78
C VAL A 124 5.84 5.85 -8.78
N ASP A 125 5.89 7.17 -8.97
CA ASP A 125 7.13 7.94 -8.89
C ASP A 125 7.37 8.41 -7.45
N LEU A 126 8.43 7.91 -6.81
CA LEU A 126 8.84 8.24 -5.46
C LEU A 126 10.12 9.11 -5.42
N SER A 127 10.57 9.63 -6.57
CA SER A 127 11.78 10.45 -6.66
C SER A 127 11.72 11.75 -5.86
N GLY A 128 10.52 12.22 -5.50
CA GLY A 128 10.31 13.40 -4.67
C GLY A 128 10.40 13.17 -3.16
N LEU A 129 10.60 11.92 -2.72
CA LEU A 129 10.74 11.59 -1.30
C LEU A 129 12.18 11.80 -0.82
N PRO A 130 12.40 12.06 0.49
CA PRO A 130 13.74 12.21 1.05
C PRO A 130 14.62 10.98 0.81
N ASP A 131 15.89 11.23 0.49
CA ASP A 131 16.92 10.18 0.42
C ASP A 131 17.16 9.51 1.79
N GLY A 132 17.99 8.46 1.78
CA GLY A 132 18.34 7.69 2.98
C GLY A 132 17.49 6.45 3.19
N ASP A 133 17.81 5.67 4.22
CA ASP A 133 17.14 4.40 4.48
C ASP A 133 15.66 4.61 4.81
N TRP A 134 14.82 3.72 4.31
CA TRP A 134 13.37 3.76 4.52
C TRP A 134 12.90 2.51 5.26
N CYS A 135 11.90 2.70 6.11
CA CYS A 135 11.02 1.64 6.58
C CYS A 135 9.69 1.75 5.84
N VAL A 136 9.26 0.66 5.23
CA VAL A 136 8.09 0.61 4.36
C VAL A 136 6.99 -0.20 5.03
N GLY A 137 5.77 0.34 5.04
CA GLY A 137 4.55 -0.38 5.33
C GLY A 137 3.83 -0.74 4.04
N VAL A 138 3.29 -1.95 3.96
CA VAL A 138 2.45 -2.37 2.84
C VAL A 138 1.18 -2.98 3.41
N THR A 139 0.04 -2.50 2.93
CA THR A 139 -1.26 -2.89 3.47
C THR A 139 -2.31 -3.04 2.38
N ALA A 140 -3.42 -3.67 2.74
CA ALA A 140 -4.61 -3.72 1.90
C ALA A 140 -5.87 -3.77 2.76
N VAL A 141 -6.89 -3.05 2.33
CA VAL A 141 -8.28 -3.32 2.73
C VAL A 141 -8.88 -4.20 1.64
N ILE A 142 -9.44 -5.34 2.01
CA ILE A 142 -10.11 -6.24 1.07
C ILE A 142 -11.58 -6.37 1.44
N GLU A 143 -12.44 -6.13 0.46
CA GLU A 143 -13.87 -6.41 0.53
C GLU A 143 -14.21 -7.67 -0.25
N GLU A 144 -14.98 -8.55 0.37
CA GLU A 144 -15.54 -9.75 -0.21
C GLU A 144 -17.07 -9.65 -0.22
N GLU A 145 -17.72 -10.49 -1.02
CA GLU A 145 -19.19 -10.55 -1.10
C GLU A 145 -19.86 -10.66 0.28
N GLY A 146 -21.08 -10.16 0.38
CA GLY A 146 -21.79 -10.04 1.66
C GLY A 146 -21.29 -8.89 2.54
N GLY A 147 -20.42 -8.02 2.02
CA GLY A 147 -19.92 -6.82 2.71
C GLY A 147 -18.85 -7.13 3.76
N LYS A 148 -18.24 -8.31 3.68
CA LYS A 148 -17.17 -8.72 4.59
C LYS A 148 -15.91 -7.93 4.25
N ARG A 149 -15.33 -7.26 5.24
CA ARG A 149 -14.06 -6.54 5.10
C ARG A 149 -13.00 -7.14 6.00
N SER A 150 -11.79 -7.24 5.45
CA SER A 150 -10.58 -7.67 6.14
C SER A 150 -9.46 -6.66 5.90
N PHE A 151 -8.56 -6.54 6.88
CA PHE A 151 -7.47 -5.57 6.91
C PHE A 151 -6.15 -6.32 6.93
N TRP A 152 -5.27 -6.04 5.98
CA TRP A 152 -4.06 -6.81 5.74
C TRP A 152 -2.84 -5.92 5.88
N SER A 153 -1.82 -6.42 6.55
CA SER A 153 -0.57 -5.70 6.78
C SER A 153 0.58 -6.68 6.91
N LEU A 154 1.81 -6.19 6.71
CA LEU A 154 3.03 -6.91 7.04
C LEU A 154 3.10 -7.23 8.55
N ALA A 155 2.62 -6.29 9.38
CA ALA A 155 2.52 -6.44 10.82
C ALA A 155 1.35 -5.61 11.37
N HIS A 156 0.70 -6.11 12.42
CA HIS A 156 -0.41 -5.44 13.08
C HIS A 156 -0.03 -5.02 14.50
N PRO A 157 -0.30 -3.76 14.90
CA PRO A 157 -0.23 -3.38 16.31
C PRO A 157 -1.36 -4.07 17.10
N PRO A 158 -1.27 -4.13 18.44
CA PRO A 158 -2.39 -4.57 19.26
C PRO A 158 -3.56 -3.57 19.18
N GLY A 159 -4.80 -4.08 19.13
CA GLY A 159 -6.01 -3.27 19.20
C GLY A 159 -6.78 -3.23 17.87
N GLN A 160 -7.27 -2.05 17.51
CA GLN A 160 -7.99 -1.86 16.24
C GLN A 160 -7.02 -1.83 15.06
N PRO A 161 -7.47 -2.17 13.83
CA PRO A 161 -6.66 -2.03 12.63
C PRO A 161 -6.11 -0.61 12.49
N ASP A 162 -4.79 -0.50 12.47
CA ASP A 162 -4.10 0.78 12.40
C ASP A 162 -2.85 0.68 11.52
N PHE A 163 -3.01 0.99 10.24
CA PHE A 163 -1.94 0.98 9.25
C PHE A 163 -0.92 2.12 9.43
N HIS A 164 -1.25 3.15 10.23
CA HIS A 164 -0.36 4.27 10.49
C HIS A 164 0.57 4.03 11.68
N HIS A 165 0.37 2.94 12.42
CA HIS A 165 1.20 2.60 13.57
C HIS A 165 2.61 2.20 13.10
N GLU A 166 3.64 2.64 13.83
CA GLU A 166 5.05 2.42 13.44
C GLU A 166 5.42 0.94 13.25
N ALA A 167 4.78 0.06 14.02
CA ALA A 167 4.94 -1.40 13.90
C ALA A 167 4.61 -1.95 12.51
N GLY A 168 3.76 -1.25 11.73
CA GLY A 168 3.41 -1.63 10.36
C GLY A 168 4.50 -1.34 9.32
N PHE A 169 5.47 -0.46 9.64
CA PHE A 169 6.60 -0.12 8.78
C PHE A 169 7.71 -1.18 8.89
N ALA A 170 7.36 -2.41 8.54
CA ALA A 170 8.14 -3.61 8.84
C ALA A 170 9.08 -4.07 7.72
N TRP A 171 9.16 -3.34 6.59
CA TRP A 171 10.05 -3.68 5.48
C TRP A 171 11.16 -2.63 5.31
N GLU A 172 12.39 -3.00 5.68
CA GLU A 172 13.56 -2.13 5.52
C GLU A 172 14.00 -2.04 4.04
N VAL A 173 14.17 -0.82 3.55
CA VAL A 173 14.72 -0.53 2.22
C VAL A 173 15.92 0.40 2.36
N PRO A 174 17.15 -0.16 2.31
CA PRO A 174 18.37 0.64 2.36
C PRO A 174 18.48 1.60 1.17
N ALA A 175 19.13 2.74 1.35
CA ALA A 175 19.34 3.71 0.28
C ALA A 175 20.02 3.09 -0.94
N ALA A 176 21.11 2.35 -0.69
CA ALA A 176 21.88 1.63 -1.71
C ALA A 176 21.08 0.53 -2.45
N ALA A 177 19.91 0.12 -1.93
CA ALA A 177 19.05 -0.83 -2.63
C ALA A 177 18.28 -0.18 -3.80
N ARG A 178 18.22 1.16 -3.83
CA ARG A 178 17.45 1.96 -4.79
C ARG A 178 18.32 2.68 -5.82
N GLU A 179 19.65 2.61 -5.66
CA GLU A 179 20.66 3.13 -6.60
C GLU A 179 20.86 2.22 -7.83
#